data_AF-A0A382TMJ1-F1
#
_entry.id   AF-A0A382TMJ1-F1
#
_cell.length_a   1.000
_cell.length_b   1.000
_cell.length_c   1.000
_cell.angle_alpha   90.00
_cell.angle_beta   90.00
_cell.angle_gamma   90.00
#
_symmetry.space_group_name_H-M   'P 1'
#
loop_
_entity.id
_entity.type
_entity.pdbx_description
1 polymer ?
#
loop_
_entity_poly.entity_id
_entity_poly.type
_entity_poly.pdbx_seq_one_letter_code
_entity_poly.pdbx_strand_id
1 'polypeptide(L)'
;MKNFTIDANTIAAGATDLGLRRSHNEDAFLIDSKISLIALADGVGGRDAGEVASFEAINALQEYLAECQDKGAIRSKDNNPTLHQPVIA
;
A
#
# COMPACT_ATOMS: atom_id res chain seq x y z
N MET A 1 -8.07 -9.30 8.20
CA MET A 1 -8.46 -8.48 7.04
C MET A 1 -9.25 -7.27 7.53
N LYS A 2 -8.82 -6.06 7.20
CA LYS A 2 -9.52 -4.81 7.55
C LYS A 2 -10.12 -4.22 6.27
N ASN A 3 -11.32 -3.66 6.36
CA ASN A 3 -11.96 -2.95 5.26
C ASN A 3 -11.66 -1.46 5.37
N PHE A 4 -11.34 -0.83 4.24
CA PHE A 4 -11.04 0.59 4.11
C PHE A 4 -12.04 1.21 3.14
N THR A 5 -12.71 2.28 3.54
CA THR A 5 -13.59 3.03 2.64
C THR A 5 -12.73 4.00 1.83
N ILE A 6 -12.75 3.88 0.51
CA ILE A 6 -11.89 4.64 -0.43
C ILE A 6 -12.61 5.88 -0.96
N ASP A 7 -13.90 5.74 -1.23
CA ASP A 7 -14.82 6.82 -1.58
C ASP A 7 -16.25 6.44 -1.13
N ALA A 8 -17.25 7.25 -1.47
CA ALA A 8 -18.65 7.06 -1.07
C ALA A 8 -19.23 5.66 -1.41
N ASN A 9 -18.73 5.01 -2.47
CA ASN A 9 -19.25 3.75 -2.99
C ASN A 9 -18.17 2.65 -3.12
N THR A 10 -16.91 2.93 -2.80
CA THR A 10 -15.80 1.98 -2.95
C THR A 10 -15.23 1.56 -1.60
N ILE A 11 -15.21 0.26 -1.33
CA ILE A 11 -14.52 -0.35 -0.19
C ILE A 11 -13.36 -1.20 -0.71
N ALA A 12 -12.19 -1.02 -0.13
CA ALA A 12 -11.01 -1.83 -0.39
C ALA A 12 -10.66 -2.71 0.81
N ALA A 13 -10.13 -3.89 0.53
CA ALA A 13 -9.50 -4.77 1.50
C ALA A 13 -8.32 -5.46 0.81
N GLY A 14 -7.27 -5.75 1.57
CA GLY A 14 -6.06 -6.41 1.07
C GLY A 14 -5.68 -7.59 1.94
N ALA A 15 -5.19 -8.63 1.28
CA ALA A 15 -4.53 -9.79 1.86
C ALA A 15 -3.51 -10.30 0.84
N THR A 16 -2.38 -10.80 1.33
CA THR A 16 -1.37 -11.47 0.52
C THR A 16 -1.00 -12.80 1.17
N ASP A 17 -0.50 -13.73 0.38
CA ASP A 17 -0.12 -15.08 0.78
C ASP A 17 1.19 -15.47 0.10
N LEU A 18 2.07 -16.13 0.85
CA LEU A 18 3.36 -16.65 0.37
C LEU A 18 3.22 -17.62 -0.81
N GLY A 19 2.11 -18.35 -0.86
CA GLY A 19 1.90 -19.48 -1.74
C GLY A 19 2.66 -20.73 -1.28
N LEU A 20 2.71 -21.74 -2.15
CA LEU A 20 3.18 -23.09 -1.79
C LEU A 20 4.67 -23.34 -2.03
N ARG A 21 5.35 -22.49 -2.79
CA ARG A 21 6.69 -22.77 -3.32
C ARG A 21 7.75 -21.73 -2.99
N ARG A 22 7.34 -20.51 -2.63
CA ARG A 22 8.29 -19.46 -2.26
C ARG A 22 8.67 -19.59 -0.79
N SER A 23 9.90 -19.22 -0.47
CA SER A 23 10.36 -19.06 0.92
C SER A 23 9.96 -17.72 1.52
N HIS A 24 9.79 -16.70 0.66
CA HIS A 24 9.49 -15.32 1.03
C HIS A 24 8.32 -14.76 0.22
N ASN A 25 7.50 -13.92 0.86
CA ASN A 25 6.37 -13.28 0.19
C ASN A 25 6.90 -12.06 -0.56
N GLU A 26 6.73 -12.06 -1.87
CA GLU A 26 7.25 -11.01 -2.74
C GLU A 26 6.18 -9.96 -3.05
N ASP A 27 4.98 -10.08 -2.50
CA ASP A 27 3.89 -9.13 -2.70
C ASP A 27 3.80 -8.15 -1.54
N ALA A 28 3.71 -6.85 -1.83
CA ALA A 28 3.42 -5.81 -0.86
C ALA A 28 2.30 -4.90 -1.37
N PHE A 29 1.43 -4.41 -0.50
CA PHE A 29 0.34 -3.50 -0.89
C PHE A 29 0.19 -2.34 0.10
N LEU A 30 -0.43 -1.26 -0.38
CA LEU A 30 -0.80 -0.08 0.40
C LEU A 30 -2.25 0.29 0.10
N ILE A 31 -3.00 0.58 1.15
CA ILE A 31 -4.34 1.16 1.05
C ILE A 31 -4.33 2.45 1.86
N ASP A 32 -4.47 3.59 1.18
CA ASP A 32 -4.61 4.91 1.82
C ASP A 32 -5.96 5.53 1.45
N SER A 33 -6.90 5.44 2.39
CA SER A 33 -8.25 5.99 2.23
C SER A 33 -8.29 7.51 2.17
N LYS A 34 -7.28 8.21 2.68
CA LYS A 34 -7.29 9.68 2.71
C LYS A 34 -7.14 10.27 1.32
N ILE A 35 -6.35 9.62 0.47
CA ILE A 35 -6.09 10.06 -0.91
C ILE A 35 -6.72 9.13 -1.94
N SER A 36 -7.60 8.24 -1.49
CA SER A 36 -8.27 7.24 -2.32
C SER A 36 -7.29 6.40 -3.15
N LEU A 37 -6.17 5.99 -2.54
CA LEU A 37 -5.11 5.24 -3.20
C LEU A 37 -5.12 3.76 -2.78
N ILE A 38 -4.97 2.90 -3.78
CA ILE A 38 -4.64 1.49 -3.61
C ILE A 38 -3.42 1.22 -4.47
N ALA A 39 -2.37 0.62 -3.90
CA ALA A 39 -1.16 0.24 -4.60
C ALA A 39 -0.77 -1.20 -4.28
N LEU A 40 -0.22 -1.89 -5.28
CA LEU A 40 0.32 -3.25 -5.17
C LEU A 40 1.69 -3.26 -5.85
N ALA A 41 2.66 -3.87 -5.19
CA ALA A 41 3.99 -4.13 -5.72
C ALA A 41 4.23 -5.65 -5.71
N ASP A 42 4.47 -6.21 -6.90
CA ASP A 42 4.91 -7.58 -7.10
C ASP A 42 6.44 -7.56 -7.26
N GLY A 43 7.13 -8.14 -6.28
CA GLY A 43 8.58 -8.18 -6.20
C GLY A 43 9.13 -9.17 -7.20
N VAL A 44 9.69 -8.68 -8.30
CA VAL A 44 10.44 -9.51 -9.25
C VAL A 44 11.84 -9.83 -8.71
N GLY A 45 11.91 -10.81 -7.81
CA GLY A 45 13.12 -11.24 -7.13
C GLY A 45 14.05 -12.07 -8.02
N GLY A 46 15.29 -11.59 -8.19
CA GLY A 46 16.41 -12.38 -8.69
C GLY A 46 16.93 -13.35 -7.61
N ARG A 47 18.15 -13.13 -7.07
CA ARG A 47 18.71 -13.90 -5.94
C ARG A 47 17.92 -13.66 -4.64
N ASP A 48 16.69 -14.13 -4.54
CA ASP A 48 15.84 -14.12 -3.34
C ASP A 48 15.61 -12.75 -2.70
N ALA A 49 15.60 -11.67 -3.50
CA ALA A 49 15.44 -10.30 -3.00
C ALA A 49 14.09 -9.65 -3.37
N GLY A 50 13.12 -10.43 -3.86
CA GLY A 50 11.82 -9.90 -4.29
C GLY A 50 11.01 -9.30 -3.15
N GLU A 51 11.08 -9.90 -1.94
CA GLU A 51 10.44 -9.35 -0.73
C GLU A 51 10.95 -7.95 -0.39
N VAL A 52 12.26 -7.72 -0.54
CA VAL A 52 12.88 -6.43 -0.26
C VAL A 52 12.45 -5.43 -1.33
N ALA A 53 12.44 -5.85 -2.60
CA ALA A 53 12.07 -4.97 -3.70
C ALA A 53 10.62 -4.47 -3.60
N SER A 54 9.65 -5.35 -3.30
CA SER A 54 8.24 -4.95 -3.17
C SER A 54 7.99 -4.11 -1.91
N PHE A 55 8.62 -4.46 -0.79
CA PHE A 55 8.54 -3.67 0.44
C PHE A 55 9.08 -2.25 0.23
N GLU A 56 10.29 -2.11 -0.33
CA GLU A 56 10.92 -0.81 -0.59
C GLU A 56 10.10 0.03 -1.57
N ALA A 57 9.49 -0.59 -2.59
CA ALA A 57 8.63 0.12 -3.53
C ALA A 57 7.40 0.74 -2.85
N ILE A 58 6.73 0.00 -1.97
CA ILE A 58 5.58 0.49 -1.22
C ILE A 58 6.00 1.52 -0.17
N ASN A 59 7.11 1.30 0.53
CA ASN A 59 7.60 2.22 1.55
C ASN A 59 8.00 3.58 0.93
N ALA A 60 8.78 3.56 -0.15
CA ALA A 60 9.17 4.77 -0.87
C ALA A 60 7.95 5.53 -1.42
N LEU A 61 6.94 4.80 -1.93
CA LEU A 61 5.69 5.41 -2.38
C LEU A 61 4.95 6.09 -1.22
N GLN A 62 4.85 5.43 -0.06
CA GLN A 62 4.19 5.99 1.11
C GLN A 62 4.91 7.25 1.62
N GLU A 63 6.24 7.22 1.72
CA GLU A 63 7.06 8.36 2.14
C GLU A 63 6.88 9.55 1.20
N TYR A 64 6.98 9.32 -0.12
CA TYR A 64 6.81 10.36 -1.12
C TYR A 64 5.42 11.02 -1.03
N LEU A 65 4.37 10.21 -0.86
CA LEU A 65 3.00 10.71 -0.75
C LEU A 65 2.78 11.51 0.53
N ALA A 66 3.36 11.09 1.66
CA ALA A 66 3.32 11.84 2.91
C ALA A 66 3.98 13.22 2.74
N GLU A 67 5.16 13.27 2.11
CA GLU A 67 5.81 14.55 1.80
C GLU A 67 4.97 15.46 0.90
N CYS A 68 4.30 14.89 -0.11
CA CYS A 68 3.46 15.66 -1.01
C CYS A 68 2.16 16.16 -0.35
N GLN A 69 1.66 15.46 0.67
CA GLN A 69 0.53 15.91 1.49
C GLN A 69 0.94 17.11 2.36
N ASP A 70 2.10 17.06 3.01
CA ASP A 70 2.63 18.17 3.82
C ASP A 70 2.87 19.43 2.97
N LYS A 71 3.27 19.24 1.71
CA LYS A 71 3.46 20.33 0.74
C LYS A 71 2.15 20.80 0.08
N GLY A 72 1.00 20.20 0.43
CA GLY A 72 -0.32 20.53 -0.12
C GLY A 72 -0.50 20.19 -1.61
N ALA A 73 0.39 19.38 -2.18
CA ALA A 73 0.38 19.02 -3.60
C ALA A 73 -0.65 17.92 -3.93
N ILE A 74 -0.95 17.04 -2.96
CA ILE A 74 -2.01 16.04 -3.08
C ILE A 74 -3.24 16.53 -2.34
N ARG A 75 -4.25 17.00 -3.10
CA ARG A 75 -5.56 17.38 -2.56
C ARG A 75 -6.48 16.17 -2.59
N SER A 76 -6.79 15.60 -1.43
CA SER A 76 -7.94 14.72 -1.31
C SER A 76 -9.21 15.51 -1.62
N LYS A 77 -10.13 14.94 -2.42
CA LYS A 77 -11.46 15.52 -2.63
C LYS A 77 -12.40 15.24 -1.45
N ASP A 78 -12.01 14.37 -0.51
CA ASP A 78 -12.95 13.74 0.40
C ASP A 78 -12.49 13.91 1.86
N ASN A 79 -13.23 14.72 2.64
CA ASN A 79 -12.91 15.08 4.03
C ASN A 79 -13.24 13.96 5.05
N ASN A 80 -12.64 12.77 4.95
CA ASN A 80 -12.83 11.72 5.96
C ASN A 80 -11.52 11.31 6.64
N PRO A 81 -11.32 11.58 7.94
CA PRO A 81 -10.09 11.27 8.64
C PRO A 81 -10.10 9.79 9.06
N THR A 82 -9.54 8.90 8.25
CA THR A 82 -9.24 7.52 8.69
C THR A 82 -7.75 7.22 8.64
N LEU A 83 -7.29 6.51 9.67
CA LEU A 83 -5.88 6.35 10.08
C LEU A 83 -4.98 5.79 8.98
N HIS A 84 -3.76 6.34 8.88
CA HIS A 84 -2.66 5.65 8.21
C HIS A 84 -2.39 4.36 8.97
N GLN A 85 -2.64 3.23 8.32
CA GLN A 85 -2.15 1.95 8.80
C GLN A 85 -1.40 1.32 7.63
N PRO A 86 -0.06 1.32 7.65
CA PRO A 86 0.66 0.39 6.81
C PRO A 86 0.22 -1.02 7.23
N VAL A 87 -0.58 -1.67 6.40
CA VAL A 87 -0.86 -3.10 6.54
C VAL A 87 0.26 -3.79 5.79
N ILE A 88 1.40 -3.90 6.47
CA ILE A 88 2.50 -4.74 6.03
C ILE A 88 2.11 -6.16 6.47
N ALA A 89 2.04 -7.08 5.52
CA ALA A 89 1.81 -8.50 5.79
C ALA A 89 3.13 -9.18 6.18
#